data_AF-A0A0A0JGZ8-F1
#
_entry.id   AF-A0A0A0JGZ8-F1
#
_cell.length_a   1.000
_cell.length_b   1.000
_cell.length_c   1.000
_cell.angle_alpha   90.00
_cell.angle_beta   90.00
_cell.angle_gamma   90.00
#
_symmetry.space_group_name_H-M   'P 1'
#
loop_
_entity.id
_entity.type
_entity.pdbx_description
1 polymer ?
#
loop_
_entity_poly.entity_id
_entity_poly.type
_entity_poly.pdbx_seq_one_letter_code
_entity_poly.pdbx_strand_id
1 'polypeptide(L)'
;MNDSALITVGLPIALAIIMFGLGLSLTPGDFRRVARAPRAVVVALVVQVVILPLVAFGLIKGFGLAPLLAVGVMLLAASPGGTTANLFSHLFRGDVALNISLTAINSVLAAFTIPLITNFAIGHFDAEGDLGLQFGKVVQVIAIVLVPVAIGMFVRSRASDFAARADKPVRIFSIVVLVIVAVGALLGERENLADYIRQVGLVTGLFCLASLTIGYVAARLLKLDEPQAIATSMEVGIHNTTIALTIALSVLDSTEVAIPSAIYSILMYVLATAFGFVITRGRKPATESARASV
;
A
#
# COMPACT_ATOMS: atom_id res chain seq x y z
N MET A 1 -24.95 -9.20 -16.97
CA MET A 1 -24.99 -8.67 -15.59
C MET A 1 -24.50 -7.24 -15.70
N ASN A 2 -25.30 -6.24 -15.30
CA ASN A 2 -24.95 -4.82 -15.48
C ASN A 2 -23.60 -4.52 -14.83
N ASP A 3 -22.61 -4.10 -15.61
CA ASP A 3 -21.26 -3.73 -15.11
C ASP A 3 -21.34 -2.73 -13.95
N SER A 4 -22.36 -1.85 -13.96
CA SER A 4 -22.65 -0.92 -12.87
C SER A 4 -22.91 -1.60 -11.53
N ALA A 5 -23.62 -2.74 -11.45
CA ALA A 5 -23.93 -3.38 -10.17
C ALA A 5 -22.69 -4.04 -9.53
N LEU A 6 -21.80 -4.57 -10.37
CA LEU A 6 -20.54 -5.19 -9.94
C LEU A 6 -19.58 -4.14 -9.36
N ILE A 7 -19.50 -2.96 -9.97
CA ILE A 7 -18.65 -1.85 -9.52
C ILE A 7 -19.27 -1.15 -8.31
N THR A 8 -20.55 -0.79 -8.35
CA THR A 8 -21.21 0.01 -7.30
C THR A 8 -21.50 -0.76 -6.02
N VAL A 9 -21.66 -2.09 -6.08
CA VAL A 9 -21.97 -2.92 -4.91
C VAL A 9 -20.88 -3.96 -4.65
N GLY A 10 -20.38 -4.63 -5.70
CA GLY A 10 -19.40 -5.69 -5.55
C GLY A 10 -18.05 -5.20 -5.03
N LEU A 11 -17.51 -4.10 -5.56
CA LEU A 11 -16.21 -3.56 -5.14
C LEU A 11 -16.20 -3.00 -3.71
N PRO A 12 -17.20 -2.23 -3.23
CA PRO A 12 -17.29 -1.85 -1.82
C PRO A 12 -17.33 -3.04 -0.87
N ILE A 13 -18.08 -4.09 -1.21
CA ILE A 13 -18.13 -5.33 -0.42
C ILE A 13 -16.77 -6.03 -0.43
N ALA A 14 -16.12 -6.12 -1.59
CA ALA A 14 -14.78 -6.69 -1.69
C ALA A 14 -13.78 -5.90 -0.83
N LEU A 15 -13.82 -4.57 -0.87
CA LEU A 15 -12.99 -3.71 -0.01
C LEU A 15 -13.25 -4.01 1.46
N ALA A 16 -14.51 -4.08 1.88
CA ALA A 16 -14.86 -4.37 3.27
C ALA A 16 -14.33 -5.75 3.71
N ILE A 17 -14.40 -6.78 2.86
CA ILE A 17 -13.83 -8.11 3.13
C ILE A 17 -12.31 -8.04 3.24
N ILE A 18 -11.63 -7.30 2.35
CA ILE A 18 -10.17 -7.13 2.38
C ILE A 18 -9.74 -6.41 3.67
N MET A 19 -10.45 -5.34 4.05
CA MET A 19 -10.19 -4.57 5.27
C MET A 19 -10.49 -5.39 6.53
N PHE A 20 -11.55 -6.19 6.52
CA PHE A 20 -11.83 -7.14 7.58
C PHE A 20 -10.71 -8.17 7.71
N GLY A 21 -10.21 -8.72 6.60
CA GLY A 21 -9.06 -9.61 6.56
C GLY A 21 -7.80 -8.98 7.14
N LEU A 22 -7.55 -7.72 6.78
CA LEU A 22 -6.47 -6.93 7.37
C LEU A 22 -6.66 -6.84 8.89
N GLY A 23 -7.86 -6.51 9.37
CA GLY A 23 -8.20 -6.50 10.80
C GLY A 23 -7.98 -7.85 11.50
N LEU A 24 -8.33 -8.97 10.85
CA LEU A 24 -8.03 -10.32 11.34
C LEU A 24 -6.52 -10.60 11.42
N SER A 25 -5.68 -9.85 10.71
CA SER A 25 -4.22 -9.98 10.78
C SER A 25 -3.57 -9.05 11.82
N LEU A 26 -4.34 -8.18 12.49
CA LEU A 26 -3.85 -7.27 13.53
C LEU A 26 -4.12 -7.74 14.96
N THR A 27 -3.23 -7.39 15.89
CA THR A 27 -3.41 -7.55 17.33
C THR A 27 -3.12 -6.25 18.08
N PRO A 28 -3.71 -6.04 19.27
CA PRO A 28 -3.29 -4.94 20.16
C PRO A 28 -1.80 -4.99 20.52
N GLY A 29 -1.17 -6.16 20.46
CA GLY A 29 0.26 -6.34 20.69
C GLY A 29 1.14 -5.70 19.63
N ASP A 30 0.66 -5.59 18.39
CA ASP A 30 1.40 -4.95 17.28
C ASP A 30 1.51 -3.44 17.53
N PHE A 31 0.43 -2.80 17.99
CA PHE A 31 0.43 -1.39 18.42
C PHE A 31 1.28 -1.14 19.67
N ARG A 32 1.37 -2.10 20.59
CA ARG A 32 2.28 -1.98 21.75
C ARG A 32 3.75 -2.10 21.36
N ARG A 33 4.05 -2.88 20.31
CA ARG A 33 5.43 -3.09 19.82
C ARG A 33 6.04 -1.82 19.25
N VAL A 34 5.21 -0.93 18.74
CA VAL A 34 5.56 0.45 18.33
C VAL A 34 6.34 1.19 19.40
N ALA A 35 5.89 1.08 20.65
CA ALA A 35 6.55 1.74 21.78
C ALA A 35 7.94 1.17 22.07
N ARG A 36 8.26 -0.03 21.57
CA ARG A 36 9.60 -0.66 21.70
C ARG A 36 10.55 -0.29 20.57
N ALA A 37 10.04 0.15 19.42
CA ALA A 37 10.84 0.60 18.27
C ALA A 37 10.40 2.00 17.78
N PRO A 38 10.34 3.01 18.66
CA PRO A 38 9.71 4.29 18.34
C PRO A 38 10.41 5.03 17.19
N ARG A 39 11.74 4.90 17.10
CA ARG A 39 12.53 5.51 16.02
C ARG A 39 12.14 4.93 14.66
N ALA A 40 12.10 3.61 14.54
CA ALA A 40 11.74 2.94 13.29
C ALA A 40 10.32 3.29 12.84
N VAL A 41 9.38 3.36 13.78
CA VAL A 41 8.00 3.75 13.49
C VAL A 41 7.91 5.20 13.02
N VAL A 42 8.51 6.15 13.74
CA VAL A 42 8.48 7.56 13.35
C VAL A 42 9.09 7.76 11.97
N VAL A 43 10.21 7.10 11.67
CA VAL A 43 10.85 7.17 10.35
C VAL A 43 9.92 6.66 9.26
N ALA A 44 9.39 5.45 9.43
CA ALA A 44 8.50 4.85 8.44
C ALA A 44 7.25 5.71 8.20
N LEU A 45 6.62 6.23 9.27
CA LEU A 45 5.42 7.05 9.16
C LEU A 45 5.70 8.42 8.52
N VAL A 46 6.81 9.09 8.87
CA VAL A 46 7.19 10.36 8.23
C VAL A 46 7.50 10.14 6.76
N VAL A 47 8.22 9.07 6.42
CA VAL A 47 8.48 8.71 5.03
C VAL A 47 7.16 8.49 4.30
N GLN A 48 6.28 7.64 4.83
CA GLN A 48 5.02 7.28 4.18
C GLN A 48 4.05 8.46 4.01
N VAL A 49 3.82 9.23 5.08
CA VAL A 49 2.72 10.20 5.13
C VAL A 49 3.13 11.55 4.56
N VAL A 50 4.42 11.87 4.61
CA VAL A 50 4.93 13.19 4.21
C VAL A 50 5.84 13.06 3.00
N ILE A 51 6.92 12.28 3.10
CA ILE A 51 7.95 12.28 2.06
C ILE A 51 7.44 11.64 0.78
N LEU A 52 6.75 10.50 0.84
CA LEU A 52 6.26 9.83 -0.37
C LEU A 52 5.22 10.66 -1.14
N PRO A 53 4.21 11.27 -0.52
CA PRO A 53 3.31 12.19 -1.22
C PRO A 53 4.04 13.38 -1.85
N LEU A 54 5.08 13.93 -1.20
CA LEU A 54 5.89 15.01 -1.79
C LEU A 54 6.71 14.53 -2.99
N VAL A 55 7.29 13.32 -2.92
CA VAL A 55 8.01 12.71 -4.05
C VAL A 55 7.05 12.45 -5.21
N ALA A 56 5.89 11.85 -4.93
CA ALA A 56 4.83 11.63 -5.91
C ALA A 56 4.42 12.95 -6.57
N PHE A 57 4.14 13.99 -5.79
CA PHE A 57 3.79 15.32 -6.27
C PHE A 57 4.89 15.93 -7.16
N GLY A 58 6.15 15.82 -6.75
CA GLY A 58 7.30 16.29 -7.52
C GLY A 58 7.44 15.57 -8.85
N LEU A 59 7.28 14.24 -8.87
CA LEU A 59 7.27 13.44 -10.10
C LEU A 59 6.08 13.83 -11.00
N ILE A 60 4.89 14.01 -10.41
CA ILE A 60 3.70 14.42 -11.17
C ILE A 60 3.93 15.74 -11.91
N LYS A 61 4.44 16.75 -11.21
CA LYS A 61 4.73 18.06 -11.80
C LYS A 61 5.89 18.01 -12.80
N GLY A 62 6.93 17.24 -12.51
CA GLY A 62 8.11 17.12 -13.36
C GLY A 62 7.82 16.42 -14.69
N PHE A 63 6.90 15.44 -14.71
CA PHE A 63 6.52 14.69 -15.90
C PHE A 63 5.23 15.18 -16.56
N GLY A 64 4.51 16.13 -15.93
CA GLY A 64 3.31 16.76 -16.50
C GLY A 64 2.15 15.79 -16.70
N LEU A 65 1.84 14.93 -15.71
CA LEU A 65 0.73 14.00 -15.84
C LEU A 65 -0.62 14.72 -15.95
N ALA A 66 -1.54 14.10 -16.70
CA ALA A 66 -2.93 14.50 -16.76
C ALA A 66 -3.58 14.48 -15.35
N PRO A 67 -4.57 15.36 -15.09
CA PRO A 67 -5.18 15.52 -13.77
C PRO A 67 -5.64 14.22 -13.10
N LEU A 68 -6.36 13.35 -13.80
CA LEU A 68 -6.89 12.11 -13.23
C LEU A 68 -5.78 11.11 -12.88
N LEU A 69 -4.77 10.98 -13.74
CA LEU A 69 -3.57 10.16 -13.46
C LEU A 69 -2.76 10.73 -12.29
N ALA A 70 -2.66 12.05 -12.17
CA ALA A 70 -2.02 12.71 -11.04
C ALA A 70 -2.72 12.39 -9.71
N VAL A 71 -4.06 12.46 -9.69
CA VAL A 71 -4.86 12.03 -8.53
C VAL A 71 -4.61 10.55 -8.23
N GLY A 72 -4.55 9.69 -9.24
CA GLY A 72 -4.26 8.26 -9.08
C GLY A 72 -2.88 7.97 -8.48
N VAL A 73 -1.84 8.71 -8.87
CA VAL A 73 -0.49 8.59 -8.29
C VAL A 73 -0.47 9.11 -6.84
N MET A 74 -1.17 10.20 -6.53
CA MET A 74 -1.28 10.69 -5.14
C MET A 74 -2.06 9.73 -4.24
N LEU A 75 -3.15 9.14 -4.74
CA LEU A 75 -3.92 8.10 -4.06
C LEU A 75 -3.07 6.86 -3.78
N LEU A 76 -2.28 6.43 -4.77
CA LEU A 76 -1.29 5.35 -4.60
C LEU A 76 -0.27 5.70 -3.50
N ALA A 77 0.32 6.90 -3.54
CA ALA A 77 1.30 7.32 -2.55
C ALA A 77 0.73 7.41 -1.12
N ALA A 78 -0.55 7.75 -0.99
CA ALA A 78 -1.26 7.78 0.28
C ALA A 78 -1.64 6.38 0.81
N SER A 79 -1.64 5.36 -0.05
CA SER A 79 -1.98 4.00 0.34
C SER A 79 -0.91 3.39 1.26
N PRO A 80 -1.30 2.63 2.30
CA PRO A 80 -0.35 2.04 3.25
C PRO A 80 0.41 0.87 2.62
N GLY A 81 1.37 0.30 3.34
CA GLY A 81 2.02 -0.94 2.97
C GLY A 81 1.03 -2.11 2.78
N GLY A 82 1.33 -3.03 1.88
CA GLY A 82 0.54 -4.23 1.62
C GLY A 82 0.97 -5.43 2.46
N THR A 83 0.13 -6.46 2.58
CA THR A 83 0.51 -7.72 3.26
C THR A 83 1.69 -8.43 2.61
N THR A 84 1.94 -8.17 1.32
CA THR A 84 3.10 -8.65 0.58
C THR A 84 4.40 -7.97 1.01
N ALA A 85 4.36 -6.76 1.59
CA ALA A 85 5.54 -6.11 2.18
C ALA A 85 6.18 -6.98 3.28
N ASN A 86 5.36 -7.66 4.08
CA ASN A 86 5.83 -8.60 5.11
C ASN A 86 6.57 -9.80 4.51
N LEU A 87 6.09 -10.32 3.38
CA LEU A 87 6.73 -11.43 2.67
C LEU A 87 8.09 -11.02 2.10
N PHE A 88 8.19 -9.81 1.55
CA PHE A 88 9.44 -9.27 1.04
C PHE A 88 10.43 -8.93 2.15
N SER A 89 9.94 -8.37 3.26
CA SER A 89 10.75 -8.18 4.47
C SER A 89 11.33 -9.53 4.92
N HIS A 90 10.51 -10.58 5.02
CA HIS A 90 10.98 -11.93 5.35
C HIS A 90 12.00 -12.47 4.33
N LEU A 91 11.71 -12.35 3.03
CA LEU A 91 12.58 -12.81 1.94
C LEU A 91 13.99 -12.21 2.02
N PHE A 92 14.09 -10.92 2.33
CA PHE A 92 15.37 -10.21 2.42
C PHE A 92 15.93 -10.14 3.86
N ARG A 93 15.38 -10.92 4.79
CA ARG A 93 15.78 -11.01 6.21
C ARG A 93 15.69 -9.66 6.94
N GLY A 94 14.63 -8.92 6.66
CA GLY A 94 14.18 -7.76 7.43
C GLY A 94 13.50 -8.15 8.74
N ASP A 95 13.25 -7.16 9.59
CA ASP A 95 12.46 -7.32 10.80
C ASP A 95 10.97 -7.44 10.43
N VAL A 96 10.50 -8.68 10.31
CA VAL A 96 9.10 -9.00 9.96
C VAL A 96 8.14 -8.53 11.06
N ALA A 97 8.55 -8.61 12.33
CA ALA A 97 7.72 -8.18 13.45
C ALA A 97 7.50 -6.67 13.44
N LEU A 98 8.53 -5.90 13.09
CA LEU A 98 8.42 -4.46 12.86
C LEU A 98 7.55 -4.17 11.64
N ASN A 99 7.80 -4.82 10.49
CA ASN A 99 7.03 -4.56 9.26
C ASN A 99 5.53 -4.78 9.48
N ILE A 100 5.12 -5.89 10.12
CA ILE A 100 3.71 -6.13 10.48
C ILE A 100 3.15 -4.99 11.34
N SER A 101 3.92 -4.52 12.32
CA SER A 101 3.50 -3.42 13.20
C SER A 101 3.37 -2.11 12.42
N LEU A 102 4.27 -1.83 11.50
CA LEU A 102 4.21 -0.65 10.63
C LEU A 102 2.99 -0.72 9.72
N THR A 103 2.79 -1.83 9.01
CA THR A 103 1.62 -2.04 8.14
C THR A 103 0.32 -1.82 8.92
N ALA A 104 0.25 -2.32 10.15
CA ALA A 104 -0.91 -2.16 11.03
C ALA A 104 -1.25 -0.70 11.32
N ILE A 105 -0.27 0.06 11.85
CA ILE A 105 -0.46 1.48 12.19
C ILE A 105 -0.76 2.28 10.93
N ASN A 106 0.01 2.01 9.87
CA ASN A 106 -0.08 2.73 8.62
C ASN A 106 -1.44 2.51 7.96
N SER A 107 -2.02 1.30 8.06
CA SER A 107 -3.37 1.02 7.58
C SER A 107 -4.46 1.78 8.34
N VAL A 108 -4.30 1.95 9.66
CA VAL A 108 -5.22 2.78 10.44
C VAL A 108 -5.06 4.26 10.08
N LEU A 109 -3.81 4.72 9.94
CA LEU A 109 -3.51 6.11 9.56
C LEU A 109 -3.98 6.43 8.14
N ALA A 110 -3.91 5.46 7.23
CA ALA A 110 -4.37 5.55 5.85
C ALA A 110 -5.85 5.89 5.73
N ALA A 111 -6.68 5.49 6.68
CA ALA A 111 -8.08 5.88 6.70
C ALA A 111 -8.25 7.41 6.71
N PHE A 112 -7.31 8.14 7.33
CA PHE A 112 -7.32 9.60 7.40
C PHE A 112 -6.47 10.23 6.28
N THR A 113 -5.30 9.67 5.99
CA THR A 113 -4.38 10.26 5.02
C THR A 113 -4.83 10.08 3.59
N ILE A 114 -5.47 8.95 3.23
CA ILE A 114 -5.99 8.72 1.88
C ILE A 114 -7.00 9.81 1.50
N PRO A 115 -8.09 10.05 2.26
CA PRO A 115 -9.04 11.09 1.88
C PRO A 115 -8.42 12.49 1.88
N LEU A 116 -7.52 12.80 2.82
CA LEU A 116 -6.85 14.10 2.89
C LEU A 116 -5.99 14.36 1.64
N ILE A 117 -5.09 13.43 1.31
CA ILE A 117 -4.17 13.55 0.19
C ILE A 117 -4.92 13.51 -1.14
N THR A 118 -5.95 12.67 -1.25
CA THR A 118 -6.75 12.55 -2.48
C THR A 118 -7.56 13.81 -2.72
N ASN A 119 -8.23 14.39 -1.71
CA ASN A 119 -8.96 15.65 -1.89
C ASN A 119 -8.02 16.82 -2.20
N PHE A 120 -6.85 16.87 -1.57
CA PHE A 120 -5.81 17.83 -1.94
C PHE A 120 -5.43 17.70 -3.42
N ALA A 121 -5.20 16.48 -3.90
CA ALA A 121 -4.85 16.23 -5.29
C ALA A 121 -5.99 16.64 -6.24
N ILE A 122 -7.24 16.30 -5.93
CA ILE A 122 -8.41 16.66 -6.75
C ILE A 122 -8.50 18.17 -6.94
N GLY A 123 -8.42 18.96 -5.85
CA GLY A 123 -8.49 20.41 -5.94
C GLY A 123 -7.25 21.04 -6.60
N HIS A 124 -6.05 20.52 -6.31
CA HIS A 124 -4.81 21.10 -6.83
C HIS A 124 -4.58 20.84 -8.32
N PHE A 125 -4.99 19.66 -8.80
CA PHE A 125 -4.83 19.29 -10.21
C PHE A 125 -6.05 19.63 -11.06
N ASP A 126 -7.01 20.40 -10.51
CA ASP A 126 -8.22 20.87 -11.20
C ASP A 126 -9.11 19.74 -11.72
N ALA A 127 -9.16 18.63 -10.98
CA ALA A 127 -10.00 17.46 -11.28
C ALA A 127 -11.39 17.55 -10.60
N GLU A 128 -11.75 18.72 -10.07
CA GLU A 128 -13.01 18.93 -9.36
C GLU A 128 -14.23 18.78 -10.28
N GLY A 129 -14.12 19.20 -11.54
CA GLY A 129 -15.18 19.04 -12.54
C GLY A 129 -15.50 17.58 -12.87
N ASP A 130 -14.50 16.70 -12.79
CA ASP A 130 -14.61 15.29 -13.16
C ASP A 130 -14.89 14.38 -11.95
N LEU A 131 -14.36 14.70 -10.78
CA LEU A 131 -14.45 13.85 -9.58
C LEU A 131 -15.31 14.45 -8.47
N GLY A 132 -15.52 15.77 -8.45
CA GLY A 132 -16.15 16.51 -7.35
C GLY A 132 -15.30 16.52 -6.06
N LEU A 133 -15.42 17.58 -5.26
CA LEU A 133 -14.81 17.60 -3.92
C LEU A 133 -15.52 16.58 -3.01
N GLN A 134 -14.76 15.61 -2.50
CA GLN A 134 -15.30 14.43 -1.81
C GLN A 134 -15.42 14.62 -0.29
N PHE A 135 -15.48 15.85 0.24
CA PHE A 135 -15.51 16.10 1.68
C PHE A 135 -16.64 15.35 2.42
N GLY A 136 -17.80 15.16 1.80
CA GLY A 136 -18.88 14.32 2.33
C GLY A 136 -18.58 12.81 2.27
N LYS A 137 -17.86 12.35 1.25
CA LYS A 137 -17.42 10.95 1.11
C LYS A 137 -16.15 10.63 1.91
N VAL A 138 -15.42 11.60 2.45
CA VAL A 138 -14.26 11.38 3.35
C VAL A 138 -14.68 10.51 4.54
N VAL A 139 -15.80 10.86 5.20
CA VAL A 139 -16.34 10.09 6.32
C VAL A 139 -16.75 8.68 5.88
N GLN A 140 -17.32 8.55 4.68
CA GLN A 140 -17.69 7.26 4.10
C GLN A 140 -16.46 6.38 3.82
N VAL A 141 -15.37 6.94 3.29
CA VAL A 141 -14.11 6.23 3.05
C VAL A 141 -13.45 5.84 4.38
N ILE A 142 -13.45 6.73 5.36
CA ILE A 142 -12.97 6.42 6.72
C ILE A 142 -13.78 5.25 7.28
N ALA A 143 -15.11 5.29 7.17
CA ALA A 143 -15.98 4.24 7.69
C ALA A 143 -15.77 2.89 6.96
N ILE A 144 -15.70 2.88 5.63
CA ILE A 144 -15.54 1.64 4.85
C ILE A 144 -14.18 0.97 5.09
N VAL A 145 -13.18 1.73 5.52
CA VAL A 145 -11.85 1.22 5.89
C VAL A 145 -11.81 0.82 7.36
N LEU A 146 -12.11 1.73 8.29
CA LEU A 146 -11.91 1.52 9.72
C LEU A 146 -12.93 0.55 10.33
N VAL A 147 -14.19 0.58 9.89
CA VAL A 147 -15.23 -0.27 10.51
C VAL A 147 -14.91 -1.76 10.28
N PRO A 148 -14.62 -2.24 9.06
CA PRO A 148 -14.28 -3.63 8.86
C PRO A 148 -12.97 -4.03 9.56
N VAL A 149 -11.96 -3.15 9.60
CA VAL A 149 -10.71 -3.41 10.34
C VAL A 149 -11.00 -3.59 11.83
N ALA A 150 -11.79 -2.71 12.44
CA ALA A 150 -12.15 -2.78 13.85
C ALA A 150 -12.94 -4.06 14.17
N ILE A 151 -13.90 -4.44 13.31
CA ILE A 151 -14.65 -5.70 13.43
C ILE A 151 -13.69 -6.90 13.31
N GLY A 152 -12.75 -6.89 12.37
CA GLY A 152 -11.74 -7.93 12.21
C GLY A 152 -10.86 -8.09 13.44
N MET A 153 -10.36 -6.99 14.01
CA MET A 153 -9.60 -7.01 15.25
C MET A 153 -10.42 -7.54 16.43
N PHE A 154 -11.70 -7.16 16.53
CA PHE A 154 -12.60 -7.66 17.56
C PHE A 154 -12.83 -9.16 17.42
N VAL A 155 -13.12 -9.65 16.20
CA VAL A 155 -13.27 -11.09 15.93
C VAL A 155 -12.00 -11.85 16.27
N ARG A 156 -10.82 -11.36 15.88
CA ARG A 156 -9.54 -11.98 16.26
C ARG A 156 -9.35 -12.05 17.78
N SER A 157 -9.75 -11.02 18.52
CA SER A 157 -9.62 -11.00 19.98
C SER A 157 -10.46 -12.08 20.68
N ARG A 158 -11.55 -12.54 20.04
CA ARG A 158 -12.48 -13.53 20.58
C ARG A 158 -12.27 -14.94 20.00
N ALA A 159 -11.81 -15.03 18.76
CA ALA A 159 -11.70 -16.27 18.01
C ALA A 159 -10.40 -16.29 17.19
N SER A 160 -9.25 -16.37 17.87
CA SER A 160 -7.92 -16.39 17.24
C SER A 160 -7.76 -17.54 16.24
N ASP A 161 -8.34 -18.70 16.52
CA ASP A 161 -8.27 -19.88 15.64
C ASP A 161 -9.09 -19.69 14.36
N PHE A 162 -10.19 -18.94 14.44
CA PHE A 162 -10.92 -18.53 13.24
C PHE A 162 -10.09 -17.55 12.42
N ALA A 163 -9.52 -16.53 13.05
CA ALA A 163 -8.69 -15.53 12.36
C ALA A 163 -7.49 -16.19 11.65
N ALA A 164 -6.81 -17.13 12.32
CA ALA A 164 -5.70 -17.88 11.74
C ALA A 164 -6.13 -18.74 10.54
N ARG A 165 -7.31 -19.37 10.60
CA ARG A 165 -7.86 -20.16 9.47
C ARG A 165 -8.34 -19.27 8.32
N ALA A 166 -8.80 -18.06 8.62
CA ALA A 166 -9.31 -17.10 7.65
C ALA A 166 -8.20 -16.33 6.90
N ASP A 167 -6.98 -16.24 7.45
CA ASP A 167 -5.83 -15.54 6.84
C ASP A 167 -5.61 -15.95 5.38
N LYS A 168 -5.43 -17.25 5.12
CA LYS A 168 -5.12 -17.76 3.79
C LYS A 168 -6.27 -17.53 2.79
N PRO A 169 -7.53 -17.89 3.10
CA PRO A 169 -8.67 -17.58 2.23
C PRO A 169 -8.79 -16.09 1.89
N VAL A 170 -8.70 -15.21 2.90
CA VAL A 170 -8.87 -13.76 2.66
C VAL A 170 -7.69 -13.18 1.87
N ARG A 171 -6.47 -13.67 2.09
CA ARG A 171 -5.31 -13.29 1.27
C ARG A 171 -5.50 -13.69 -0.19
N ILE A 172 -5.94 -14.93 -0.45
CA ILE A 172 -6.22 -15.40 -1.81
C ILE A 172 -7.32 -14.55 -2.45
N PHE A 173 -8.42 -14.31 -1.73
CA PHE A 173 -9.49 -13.43 -2.20
C PHE A 173 -8.97 -12.04 -2.56
N SER A 174 -8.14 -11.44 -1.70
CA SER A 174 -7.55 -10.11 -1.94
C SER A 174 -6.69 -10.06 -3.20
N ILE A 175 -5.91 -11.12 -3.47
CA ILE A 175 -5.08 -11.24 -4.68
C ILE A 175 -5.97 -11.42 -5.91
N VAL A 176 -7.02 -12.24 -5.84
CA VAL A 176 -7.96 -12.44 -6.94
C VAL A 176 -8.67 -11.13 -7.29
N VAL A 177 -9.17 -10.40 -6.28
CA VAL A 177 -9.79 -9.08 -6.47
C VAL A 177 -8.78 -8.11 -7.08
N LEU A 178 -7.55 -8.04 -6.56
CA LEU A 178 -6.49 -7.21 -7.13
C LEU A 178 -6.28 -7.50 -8.61
N VAL A 179 -6.12 -8.77 -9.00
CA VAL A 179 -5.90 -9.16 -10.39
C VAL A 179 -7.10 -8.80 -11.27
N ILE A 180 -8.32 -9.14 -10.85
CA ILE A 180 -9.55 -8.83 -11.61
C ILE A 180 -9.69 -7.33 -11.82
N VAL A 181 -9.49 -6.55 -10.76
CA VAL A 181 -9.66 -5.10 -10.79
C VAL A 181 -8.56 -4.41 -11.60
N ALA A 182 -7.30 -4.81 -11.40
CA ALA A 182 -6.18 -4.26 -12.16
C ALA A 182 -6.32 -4.56 -13.66
N VAL A 183 -6.62 -5.82 -14.02
CA VAL A 183 -6.85 -6.21 -15.42
C VAL A 183 -8.07 -5.50 -15.98
N GLY A 184 -9.17 -5.42 -15.23
CA GLY A 184 -10.38 -4.70 -15.62
C GLY A 184 -10.11 -3.22 -15.93
N ALA A 185 -9.34 -2.53 -15.08
CA ALA A 185 -8.96 -1.14 -15.32
C ALA A 185 -8.10 -0.97 -16.57
N LEU A 186 -7.09 -1.83 -16.76
CA LEU A 186 -6.22 -1.78 -17.94
C LEU A 186 -6.96 -2.09 -19.25
N LEU A 187 -7.94 -3.01 -19.20
CA LEU A 187 -8.79 -3.34 -20.36
C LEU A 187 -9.83 -2.26 -20.67
N GLY A 188 -10.31 -1.56 -19.64
CA GLY A 188 -11.17 -0.38 -19.77
C GLY A 188 -10.48 0.74 -20.54
N GLU A 189 -9.20 0.94 -20.29
CA GLU A 189 -8.36 1.96 -20.92
C GLU A 189 -7.45 1.42 -22.04
N ARG A 190 -7.83 0.30 -22.67
CA ARG A 190 -6.97 -0.42 -23.64
C ARG A 190 -6.49 0.44 -24.82
N GLU A 191 -7.27 1.44 -25.22
CA GLU A 191 -6.96 2.34 -26.34
C GLU A 191 -5.85 3.33 -25.97
N ASN A 192 -5.80 3.74 -24.70
CA ASN A 192 -4.80 4.67 -24.14
C ASN A 192 -3.63 3.94 -23.46
N LEU A 193 -3.69 2.60 -23.39
CA LEU A 193 -2.81 1.79 -22.56
C LEU A 193 -1.33 1.97 -22.89
N ALA A 194 -0.96 2.12 -24.17
CA ALA A 194 0.43 2.33 -24.57
C ALA A 194 0.99 3.66 -24.03
N ASP A 195 0.19 4.73 -24.12
CA ASP A 195 0.58 6.05 -23.63
C ASP A 195 0.61 6.09 -22.10
N TYR A 196 -0.35 5.45 -21.44
CA TYR A 196 -0.36 5.31 -19.99
C TYR A 196 0.82 4.48 -19.49
N ILE A 197 1.16 3.35 -20.12
CA ILE A 197 2.35 2.57 -19.75
C ILE A 197 3.61 3.43 -19.89
N ARG A 198 3.72 4.23 -20.95
CA ARG A 198 4.90 5.08 -21.17
C ARG A 198 5.02 6.18 -20.12
N GLN A 199 3.96 6.93 -19.88
CA GLN A 199 3.98 8.09 -18.98
C GLN A 199 3.88 7.65 -17.51
N VAL A 200 2.84 6.89 -17.18
CA VAL A 200 2.53 6.45 -15.82
C VAL A 200 3.49 5.36 -15.38
N GLY A 201 3.88 4.43 -16.26
CA GLY A 201 4.83 3.36 -15.90
C GLY A 201 6.21 3.88 -15.50
N LEU A 202 6.73 4.89 -16.20
CA LEU A 202 7.98 5.54 -15.80
C LEU A 202 7.84 6.24 -14.45
N VAL A 203 6.79 7.04 -14.27
CA VAL A 203 6.55 7.80 -13.04
C VAL A 203 6.36 6.89 -11.83
N THR A 204 5.53 5.86 -11.97
CA THR A 204 5.25 4.87 -10.91
C THR A 204 6.44 3.98 -10.62
N GLY A 205 7.26 3.65 -11.62
CA GLY A 205 8.53 2.95 -11.44
C GLY A 205 9.57 3.80 -10.69
N LEU A 206 9.73 5.08 -11.05
CA LEU A 206 10.59 6.02 -10.33
C LEU A 206 10.10 6.24 -8.90
N PHE A 207 8.79 6.39 -8.73
CA PHE A 207 8.18 6.47 -7.40
C PHE A 207 8.50 5.23 -6.58
N CYS A 208 8.35 4.01 -7.13
CA CYS A 208 8.69 2.76 -6.43
C CYS A 208 10.15 2.73 -5.96
N LEU A 209 11.09 3.04 -6.87
CA LEU A 209 12.52 3.06 -6.56
C LEU A 209 12.86 4.13 -5.53
N ALA A 210 12.24 5.31 -5.64
CA ALA A 210 12.40 6.37 -4.66
C ALA A 210 11.86 5.94 -3.29
N SER A 211 10.68 5.34 -3.22
CA SER A 211 10.09 4.85 -1.97
C SER A 211 10.97 3.81 -1.30
N LEU A 212 11.40 2.78 -2.03
CA LEU A 212 12.31 1.74 -1.53
C LEU A 212 13.63 2.34 -1.03
N THR A 213 14.23 3.24 -1.81
CA THR A 213 15.53 3.85 -1.50
C THR A 213 15.43 4.79 -0.31
N ILE A 214 14.45 5.70 -0.29
CA ILE A 214 14.24 6.65 0.80
C ILE A 214 13.93 5.90 2.09
N GLY A 215 13.06 4.89 2.06
CA GLY A 215 12.75 4.07 3.23
C GLY A 215 14.00 3.40 3.81
N TYR A 216 14.84 2.81 2.96
CA TYR A 216 16.09 2.19 3.40
C TYR A 216 17.09 3.23 3.93
N VAL A 217 17.36 4.28 3.17
CA VAL A 217 18.38 5.29 3.49
C VAL A 217 17.98 6.09 4.72
N ALA A 218 16.72 6.52 4.85
CA ALA A 218 16.25 7.25 6.03
C ALA A 218 16.40 6.42 7.31
N ALA A 219 16.07 5.13 7.26
CA ALA A 219 16.28 4.21 8.37
C ALA A 219 17.77 4.08 8.74
N ARG A 220 18.65 3.94 7.74
CA ARG A 220 20.11 3.84 7.95
C ARG A 220 20.72 5.13 8.48
N LEU A 221 20.32 6.29 7.97
CA LEU A 221 20.79 7.60 8.44
C LEU A 221 20.43 7.84 9.91
N LEU A 222 19.29 7.32 10.35
CA LEU A 222 18.85 7.38 11.73
C LEU A 222 19.33 6.20 12.59
N LYS A 223 20.36 5.49 12.09
CA LYS A 223 21.09 4.43 12.79
C LYS A 223 20.22 3.25 13.22
N LEU A 224 19.16 2.97 12.46
CA LEU A 224 18.44 1.71 12.61
C LEU A 224 19.29 0.57 12.05
N ASP A 225 19.20 -0.57 12.71
CA ASP A 225 19.83 -1.80 12.30
C ASP A 225 19.30 -2.28 10.95
N GLU A 226 20.12 -3.05 10.23
CA GLU A 226 19.84 -3.44 8.86
C GLU A 226 18.50 -4.16 8.66
N PRO A 227 18.09 -5.11 9.54
CA PRO A 227 16.78 -5.74 9.39
C PRO A 227 15.64 -4.72 9.49
N GLN A 228 15.76 -3.72 10.36
CA GLN A 228 14.78 -2.65 10.49
C GLN A 228 14.77 -1.75 9.25
N ALA A 229 15.94 -1.41 8.69
CA ALA A 229 16.01 -0.62 7.46
C ALA A 229 15.41 -1.35 6.24
N ILE A 230 15.63 -2.66 6.12
CA ILE A 230 14.98 -3.49 5.11
C ILE A 230 13.46 -3.50 5.35
N ALA A 231 13.01 -3.71 6.59
CA ALA A 231 11.60 -3.70 6.93
C ALA A 231 10.93 -2.36 6.60
N THR A 232 11.55 -1.23 6.94
CA THR A 232 11.06 0.11 6.60
C THR A 232 11.01 0.33 5.09
N SER A 233 12.05 -0.07 4.36
CA SER A 233 12.09 0.02 2.89
C SER A 233 10.96 -0.77 2.23
N MET A 234 10.75 -2.02 2.64
CA MET A 234 9.71 -2.87 2.07
C MET A 234 8.31 -2.37 2.43
N GLU A 235 8.10 -1.87 3.65
CA GLU A 235 6.82 -1.28 4.07
C GLU A 235 6.44 -0.08 3.20
N VAL A 236 7.36 0.86 3.00
CA VAL A 236 7.03 2.09 2.26
C VAL A 236 7.14 1.92 0.74
N GLY A 237 7.88 0.92 0.26
CA GLY A 237 8.03 0.62 -1.17
C GLY A 237 6.97 -0.33 -1.74
N ILE A 238 6.36 -1.19 -0.93
CA ILE A 238 5.35 -2.15 -1.38
C ILE A 238 3.98 -1.69 -0.85
N HIS A 239 3.34 -0.85 -1.65
CA HIS A 239 2.03 -0.29 -1.36
C HIS A 239 0.89 -1.30 -1.51
N ASN A 240 -0.22 -1.05 -0.81
CA ASN A 240 -1.46 -1.78 -0.93
C ASN A 240 -2.30 -1.24 -2.10
N THR A 241 -1.91 -1.63 -3.31
CA THR A 241 -2.57 -1.21 -4.55
C THR A 241 -4.03 -1.64 -4.63
N THR A 242 -4.44 -2.71 -3.92
CA THR A 242 -5.83 -3.16 -3.88
C THR A 242 -6.75 -2.10 -3.27
N ILE A 243 -6.30 -1.42 -2.20
CA ILE A 243 -7.05 -0.33 -1.57
C ILE A 243 -7.20 0.84 -2.54
N ALA A 244 -6.08 1.27 -3.13
CA ALA A 244 -6.06 2.41 -4.05
C ALA A 244 -6.94 2.16 -5.28
N LEU A 245 -6.83 0.98 -5.92
CA LEU A 245 -7.68 0.57 -7.03
C LEU A 245 -9.16 0.57 -6.66
N THR A 246 -9.50 0.01 -5.50
CA THR A 246 -10.90 -0.10 -5.10
C THR A 246 -11.50 1.26 -4.77
N ILE A 247 -10.73 2.17 -4.18
CA ILE A 247 -11.18 3.54 -3.93
C ILE A 247 -11.37 4.29 -5.25
N ALA A 248 -10.42 4.19 -6.18
CA ALA A 248 -10.52 4.81 -7.49
C ALA A 248 -11.79 4.40 -8.24
N LEU A 249 -12.13 3.11 -8.23
CA LEU A 249 -13.27 2.60 -8.99
C LEU A 249 -14.60 2.68 -8.26
N SER A 250 -14.64 2.48 -6.94
CA SER A 250 -15.92 2.40 -6.22
C SER A 250 -16.32 3.69 -5.50
N VAL A 251 -15.36 4.58 -5.22
CA VAL A 251 -15.62 5.85 -4.51
C VAL A 251 -15.51 7.03 -5.46
N LEU A 252 -14.43 7.06 -6.26
CA LEU A 252 -14.16 8.11 -7.23
C LEU A 252 -14.78 7.82 -8.60
N ASP A 253 -15.27 6.60 -8.83
CA ASP A 253 -15.93 6.17 -10.06
C ASP A 253 -15.11 6.47 -11.33
N SER A 254 -13.78 6.28 -11.24
CA SER A 254 -12.85 6.62 -12.32
C SER A 254 -11.85 5.51 -12.60
N THR A 255 -11.93 4.94 -13.80
CA THR A 255 -10.98 3.96 -14.32
C THR A 255 -9.61 4.58 -14.53
N GLU A 256 -9.53 5.83 -14.99
CA GLU A 256 -8.27 6.52 -15.24
C GLU A 256 -7.47 6.73 -13.94
N VAL A 257 -8.13 7.11 -12.85
CA VAL A 257 -7.51 7.24 -11.51
C VAL A 257 -6.97 5.89 -11.01
N ALA A 258 -7.54 4.76 -11.47
CA ALA A 258 -7.08 3.41 -11.09
C ALA A 258 -5.79 2.97 -11.83
N ILE A 259 -5.49 3.55 -13.00
CA ILE A 259 -4.38 3.12 -13.87
C ILE A 259 -3.01 3.14 -13.18
N PRO A 260 -2.61 4.20 -12.44
CA PRO A 260 -1.32 4.20 -11.74
C PRO A 260 -1.16 3.04 -10.76
N SER A 261 -2.22 2.71 -10.02
CA SER A 261 -2.19 1.60 -9.06
C SER A 261 -2.17 0.24 -9.76
N ALA A 262 -2.86 0.10 -10.90
CA ALA A 262 -2.84 -1.13 -11.70
C ALA A 262 -1.42 -1.40 -12.23
N ILE A 263 -0.77 -0.40 -12.83
CA ILE A 263 0.60 -0.52 -13.35
C ILE A 263 1.60 -0.77 -12.21
N TYR A 264 1.50 0.00 -11.10
CA TYR A 264 2.37 -0.16 -9.95
C TYR A 264 2.28 -1.57 -9.35
N SER A 265 1.10 -2.18 -9.31
CA SER A 265 0.89 -3.52 -8.75
C SER A 265 1.74 -4.61 -9.43
N ILE A 266 2.14 -4.38 -10.68
CA ILE A 266 3.02 -5.27 -11.44
C ILE A 266 4.48 -4.87 -11.23
N LEU A 267 4.80 -3.58 -11.43
CA LEU A 267 6.16 -3.06 -11.36
C LEU A 267 6.79 -3.23 -9.97
N MET A 268 6.02 -3.01 -8.91
CA MET A 268 6.55 -2.98 -7.54
C MET A 268 7.20 -4.30 -7.15
N TYR A 269 6.65 -5.45 -7.57
CA TYR A 269 7.24 -6.75 -7.22
C TYR A 269 8.57 -6.98 -7.93
N VAL A 270 8.69 -6.58 -9.20
CA VAL A 270 9.92 -6.69 -9.97
C VAL A 270 10.99 -5.78 -9.36
N LEU A 271 10.65 -4.51 -9.12
CA LEU A 271 11.59 -3.51 -8.61
C LEU A 271 11.99 -3.78 -7.16
N ALA A 272 11.05 -4.16 -6.29
CA ALA A 272 11.37 -4.52 -4.90
C ALA A 272 12.24 -5.78 -4.82
N THR A 273 12.03 -6.76 -5.71
CA THR A 273 12.89 -7.94 -5.78
C THR A 273 14.31 -7.55 -6.19
N ALA A 274 14.45 -6.78 -7.28
CA ALA A 274 15.75 -6.32 -7.76
C ALA A 274 16.48 -5.48 -6.70
N PHE A 275 15.78 -4.51 -6.10
CA PHE A 275 16.31 -3.66 -5.05
C PHE A 275 16.74 -4.47 -3.82
N GLY A 276 15.90 -5.40 -3.37
CA GLY A 276 16.19 -6.29 -2.25
C GLY A 276 17.47 -7.10 -2.48
N PHE A 277 17.69 -7.63 -3.69
CA PHE A 277 18.95 -8.28 -4.04
C PHE A 277 20.13 -7.30 -4.01
N VAL A 278 19.97 -6.08 -4.51
CA VAL A 278 21.06 -5.08 -4.49
C VAL A 278 21.49 -4.74 -3.07
N ILE A 279 20.56 -4.46 -2.15
CA ILE A 279 20.88 -4.06 -0.78
C ILE A 279 21.37 -5.23 0.09
N THR A 280 21.19 -6.48 -0.35
CA THR A 280 21.63 -7.68 0.37
C THR A 280 22.82 -8.39 -0.28
N ARG A 281 23.27 -7.93 -1.47
CA ARG A 281 24.46 -8.45 -2.16
C ARG A 281 25.71 -8.19 -1.31
N GLY A 282 26.40 -9.27 -0.94
CA GLY A 282 27.60 -9.23 -0.10
C GLY A 282 27.44 -9.88 1.28
N ARG A 283 26.25 -10.37 1.62
CA ARG A 283 26.04 -11.16 2.84
C ARG A 283 26.73 -12.53 2.72
N LYS A 284 27.69 -12.81 3.61
CA LYS A 284 28.06 -14.20 3.92
C LYS A 284 26.82 -14.86 4.54
N PRO A 285 26.42 -16.08 4.10
CA PRO A 285 25.43 -16.84 4.83
C PRO A 285 25.96 -16.97 6.26
N ALA A 286 25.16 -16.54 7.25
CA ALA A 286 25.48 -16.76 8.65
C ALA A 286 25.70 -18.26 8.83
N THR A 287 26.96 -18.66 9.00
CA THR A 287 27.33 -20.02 9.34
C THR A 287 26.55 -20.39 10.59
N GLU A 288 25.94 -21.57 10.60
CA GLU A 288 25.26 -22.17 11.74
C GLU A 288 26.24 -22.28 12.94
N SER A 289 26.51 -21.20 13.66
CA SER A 289 27.36 -21.21 14.86
C SER A 289 26.59 -21.61 16.12
N ALA A 290 25.53 -22.42 15.97
CA ALA A 290 24.64 -22.82 17.08
C ALA A 290 24.33 -24.33 17.11
N ARG A 291 25.21 -25.17 16.55
CA ARG A 291 25.11 -26.65 16.69
C ARG A 291 26.40 -27.34 17.11
N ALA A 292 27.36 -26.62 17.69
CA ALA A 292 28.55 -27.21 18.32
C ALA A 292 28.69 -26.72 19.77
N SER A 293 27.65 -26.93 20.57
CA SER A 293 27.72 -26.85 22.03
C SER A 293 26.56 -27.59 22.68
N VAL A 294 26.37 -28.87 22.31
CA VAL A 294 25.76 -29.92 23.15
C VAL A 294 26.42 -31.24 22.78
#